data_AF-A0A6J8DHI9-F1
#
_entry.id   AF-A0A6J8DHI9-F1
#
_cell.length_a   1.000
_cell.length_b   1.000
_cell.length_c   1.000
_cell.angle_alpha   90.00
_cell.angle_beta   90.00
_cell.angle_gamma   90.00
#
_symmetry.space_group_name_H-M   'P 1'
#
loop_
_entity.id
_entity.type
_entity.pdbx_description
1 polymer ?
#
loop_
_entity_poly.entity_id
_entity_poly.type
_entity_poly.pdbx_seq_one_letter_code
_entity_poly.pdbx_strand_id
1 'polypeptide(L)'
;MILLLVYFLCFRVNIVHTEDKRLLLNDPDVLVNRLNRVESVLAVLNSTVVQLKTENQQQALTIQQQERTIQQLQSSLNSVQNSGATYIIWGRKQCPNNNTELVYSGYAGGGHYTEKGAAVEYVCLPPDPNYVKTSGQDKGRMYGAEFYNTFFASDGPGEDVPCALCRTNHANTAIMIPGENTCYSGWKVEYHGYLSSGYYGNDAATTYVCVDIKPEYIIGGVNQNLGLGITYIRWGRKQCPNSSTELVYSGFAGGGHYGDTGSAAEYVCLPPDPNYLKTSGGDNGRMLGAEFTSNFFASNSYAEDVPCALCRIDRATSLIMIPGKNTCNNGWKEEYHGYLASGLHSHNVASAYICVDIHPEYIMGGVGQHYGKLFYEVITKCGSLKCPPYINNYPLTCVVCSK
;
A
#
# COMPACT_ATOMS: atom_id res chain seq x y z
N MET A 1 -7.73 123.53 -33.98
CA MET A 1 -9.16 123.12 -34.02
C MET A 1 -9.21 121.61 -33.84
N ILE A 2 -10.30 121.06 -33.31
CA ILE A 2 -10.55 119.63 -33.04
C ILE A 2 -9.78 119.06 -31.82
N LEU A 3 -10.56 118.55 -30.87
CA LEU A 3 -10.18 117.67 -29.75
C LEU A 3 -10.29 116.20 -30.20
N LEU A 4 -9.60 115.28 -29.53
CA LEU A 4 -10.09 113.91 -29.33
C LEU A 4 -9.40 113.24 -28.13
N LEU A 5 -10.03 112.22 -27.54
CA LEU A 5 -9.76 111.73 -26.19
C LEU A 5 -9.20 110.28 -26.14
N VAL A 6 -8.25 110.07 -25.21
CA VAL A 6 -8.16 109.00 -24.16
C VAL A 6 -8.64 107.58 -24.55
N TYR A 7 -7.82 106.51 -24.44
CA TYR A 7 -7.60 105.79 -23.17
C TYR A 7 -6.34 104.87 -23.09
N PHE A 8 -6.05 104.42 -21.86
CA PHE A 8 -4.92 103.60 -21.43
C PHE A 8 -4.88 102.15 -21.95
N LEU A 9 -3.68 101.56 -22.00
CA LEU A 9 -3.40 100.23 -21.43
C LEU A 9 -1.91 100.09 -21.06
N CYS A 10 -1.60 99.44 -19.94
CA CYS A 10 -0.24 99.30 -19.41
C CYS A 10 0.32 97.88 -19.60
N PHE A 11 1.61 97.76 -19.93
CA PHE A 11 2.40 96.56 -19.69
C PHE A 11 3.72 96.93 -19.01
N ARG A 12 4.06 96.22 -17.92
CA ARG A 12 5.39 96.31 -17.29
C ARG A 12 6.31 95.27 -17.93
N VAL A 13 7.53 95.69 -18.30
CA VAL A 13 8.63 94.77 -18.62
C VAL A 13 9.70 94.94 -17.54
N ASN A 14 9.84 93.95 -16.66
CA ASN A 14 10.97 93.89 -15.74
C ASN A 14 12.17 93.29 -16.48
N ILE A 15 13.12 94.12 -16.89
CA ILE A 15 14.41 93.65 -17.40
C ILE A 15 15.27 93.26 -16.19
N VAL A 16 15.40 91.95 -15.93
CA VAL A 16 16.36 91.42 -14.96
C VAL A 16 17.66 91.12 -15.71
N HIS A 17 18.75 91.79 -15.32
CA HIS A 17 20.08 91.44 -15.81
C HIS A 17 20.49 90.07 -15.28
N THR A 18 20.68 89.09 -16.16
CA THR A 18 21.37 87.84 -15.85
C THR A 18 22.88 88.05 -15.84
N GLU A 19 23.55 87.75 -14.74
CA GLU A 19 25.02 87.70 -14.68
C GLU A 19 25.54 86.42 -15.37
N ASP A 20 26.22 86.56 -16.52
CA ASP A 20 26.96 85.46 -17.15
C ASP A 20 28.19 85.08 -16.32
N LYS A 21 28.01 84.15 -15.37
CA LYS A 21 29.10 83.61 -14.53
C LYS A 21 29.97 82.63 -15.32
N ARG A 22 30.85 83.20 -16.16
CA ARG A 22 31.95 82.47 -16.81
C ARG A 22 32.83 81.80 -15.76
N LEU A 23 33.07 80.50 -15.94
CA LEU A 23 33.92 79.69 -15.06
C LEU A 23 35.40 80.03 -15.31
N LEU A 24 36.05 80.71 -14.37
CA LEU A 24 37.50 80.94 -14.43
C LEU A 24 38.25 79.70 -13.90
N LEU A 25 38.95 79.00 -14.80
CA LEU A 25 39.73 77.79 -14.52
C LEU A 25 41.17 78.05 -14.04
N ASN A 26 41.48 79.28 -13.63
CA ASN A 26 42.85 79.74 -13.41
C ASN A 26 43.28 79.75 -11.93
N ASP A 27 42.46 79.22 -11.02
CA ASP A 27 42.78 79.09 -9.60
C ASP A 27 43.19 77.62 -9.30
N PRO A 28 44.48 77.35 -9.01
CA PRO A 28 44.95 75.99 -8.78
C PRO A 28 44.45 75.41 -7.46
N ASP A 29 44.24 76.22 -6.42
CA ASP A 29 43.76 75.74 -5.12
C ASP A 29 42.28 75.33 -5.20
N VAL A 30 41.47 76.05 -5.99
CA VAL A 30 40.08 75.64 -6.29
C VAL A 30 40.04 74.34 -7.10
N LEU A 31 41.01 74.10 -8.00
CA LEU A 31 41.14 72.85 -8.74
C LEU A 31 41.57 71.69 -7.83
N VAL A 32 42.59 71.87 -6.99
CA VAL A 32 43.05 70.86 -6.02
C VAL A 32 41.94 70.51 -5.01
N ASN A 33 41.24 71.50 -4.46
CA ASN A 33 40.12 71.22 -3.54
C ASN A 33 38.95 70.48 -4.21
N ARG A 34 38.71 70.71 -5.51
CA ARG A 34 37.76 69.90 -6.29
C ARG A 34 38.27 68.48 -6.53
N LEU A 35 39.56 68.30 -6.81
CA LEU A 35 40.18 67.00 -7.02
C LEU A 35 40.10 66.14 -5.75
N ASN A 36 40.53 66.67 -4.60
CA ASN A 36 40.48 66.00 -3.30
C ASN A 36 39.03 65.61 -2.90
N ARG A 37 38.03 66.42 -3.32
CA ARG A 37 36.61 66.11 -3.13
C ARG A 37 36.12 65.00 -4.06
N VAL A 38 36.64 64.89 -5.29
CA VAL A 38 36.36 63.78 -6.20
C VAL A 38 37.00 62.49 -5.67
N GLU A 39 38.25 62.54 -5.19
CA GLU A 39 38.94 61.38 -4.60
C GLU A 39 38.24 60.83 -3.35
N SER A 40 37.80 61.70 -2.43
CA SER A 40 37.05 61.26 -1.24
C SER A 40 35.68 60.68 -1.58
N VAL A 41 34.96 61.23 -2.56
CA VAL A 41 33.72 60.62 -3.09
C VAL A 41 34.00 59.28 -3.78
N LEU A 42 35.09 59.16 -4.54
CA LEU A 42 35.51 57.92 -5.20
C LEU A 42 35.86 56.83 -4.18
N ALA A 43 36.53 57.19 -3.07
CA ALA A 43 36.85 56.26 -1.98
C ALA A 43 35.58 55.72 -1.30
N VAL A 44 34.62 56.59 -0.99
CA VAL A 44 33.32 56.20 -0.41
C VAL A 44 32.49 55.37 -1.40
N LEU A 45 32.52 55.71 -2.69
CA LEU A 45 31.86 54.90 -3.72
C LEU A 45 32.48 53.50 -3.84
N ASN A 46 33.81 53.40 -3.80
CA ASN A 46 34.52 52.12 -3.88
C ASN A 46 34.26 51.23 -2.65
N SER A 47 34.28 51.78 -1.43
CA SER A 47 33.90 51.01 -0.23
C SER A 47 32.44 50.55 -0.27
N THR A 48 31.52 51.41 -0.72
CA THR A 48 30.10 51.05 -0.94
C THR A 48 29.95 49.91 -1.95
N VAL A 49 30.70 49.94 -3.07
CA VAL A 49 30.69 48.87 -4.08
C VAL A 49 31.23 47.56 -3.52
N VAL A 50 32.29 47.59 -2.70
CA VAL A 50 32.83 46.39 -2.02
C VAL A 50 31.84 45.82 -1.01
N GLN A 51 31.16 46.67 -0.22
CA GLN A 51 30.10 46.25 0.70
C GLN A 51 28.95 45.57 -0.06
N LEU A 52 28.36 46.26 -1.06
CA LEU A 52 27.25 45.73 -1.86
C LEU A 52 27.61 44.42 -2.56
N LYS A 53 28.86 44.28 -3.05
CA LYS A 53 29.36 43.03 -3.63
C LYS A 53 29.42 41.89 -2.62
N THR A 54 29.81 42.19 -1.37
CA THR A 54 29.88 41.21 -0.27
C THR A 54 28.48 40.79 0.19
N GLU A 55 27.56 41.75 0.33
CA GLU A 55 26.15 41.49 0.66
C GLU A 55 25.45 40.64 -0.41
N ASN A 56 25.68 40.94 -1.70
CA ASN A 56 25.13 40.18 -2.82
C ASN A 56 25.70 38.74 -2.89
N GLN A 57 27.01 38.56 -2.59
CA GLN A 57 27.59 37.23 -2.42
C GLN A 57 26.95 36.45 -1.25
N GLN A 58 26.70 37.11 -0.11
CA GLN A 58 26.04 36.49 1.04
C GLN A 58 24.57 36.13 0.75
N GLN A 59 23.86 36.96 -0.01
CA GLN A 59 22.51 36.67 -0.51
C GLN A 59 22.49 35.43 -1.42
N ALA A 60 23.42 35.33 -2.38
CA ALA A 60 23.54 34.16 -3.25
C ALA A 60 23.80 32.85 -2.47
N LEU A 61 24.67 32.87 -1.45
CA LEU A 61 24.88 31.73 -0.56
C LEU A 61 23.63 31.34 0.24
N THR A 62 22.85 32.35 0.65
CA THR A 62 21.60 32.15 1.42
C THR A 62 20.53 31.51 0.55
N ILE A 63 20.37 31.98 -0.70
CA ILE A 63 19.46 31.41 -1.70
C ILE A 63 19.83 29.95 -1.98
N GLN A 64 21.11 29.65 -2.25
CA GLN A 64 21.57 28.27 -2.51
C GLN A 64 21.28 27.32 -1.34
N GLN A 65 21.36 27.80 -0.09
CA GLN A 65 21.03 26.99 1.08
C GLN A 65 19.50 26.82 1.28
N GLN A 66 18.71 27.83 0.93
CA GLN A 66 17.24 27.71 0.88
C GLN A 66 16.80 26.70 -0.18
N GLU A 67 17.38 26.73 -1.38
CA GLU A 67 17.10 25.76 -2.47
C GLU A 67 17.35 24.30 -2.02
N ARG A 68 18.50 24.02 -1.39
CA ARG A 68 18.79 22.69 -0.83
C ARG A 68 17.77 22.26 0.23
N THR A 69 17.36 23.20 1.09
CA THR A 69 16.39 22.93 2.16
C THR A 69 15.00 22.64 1.56
N ILE A 70 14.61 23.36 0.51
CA ILE A 70 13.38 23.12 -0.26
C ILE A 70 13.43 21.75 -0.94
N GLN A 71 14.53 21.38 -1.59
CA GLN A 71 14.69 20.05 -2.21
C GLN A 71 14.61 18.92 -1.17
N GLN A 72 15.23 19.09 0.00
CA GLN A 72 15.11 18.12 1.10
C GLN A 72 13.67 18.02 1.61
N LEU A 73 13.00 19.15 1.87
CA LEU A 73 11.60 19.16 2.31
C LEU A 73 10.64 18.57 1.27
N GLN A 74 10.88 18.79 -0.03
CA GLN A 74 10.15 18.14 -1.12
C GLN A 74 10.36 16.62 -1.11
N SER A 75 11.60 16.15 -0.91
CA SER A 75 11.88 14.71 -0.83
C SER A 75 11.19 14.03 0.37
N SER A 76 11.14 14.71 1.52
CA SER A 76 10.43 14.25 2.73
C SER A 76 8.91 14.33 2.57
N LEU A 77 8.38 15.38 1.93
CA LEU A 77 6.95 15.51 1.68
C LEU A 77 6.45 14.40 0.73
N ASN A 78 7.20 14.12 -0.33
CA ASN A 78 6.92 13.01 -1.25
C ASN A 78 6.93 11.65 -0.54
N SER A 79 7.80 11.45 0.47
CA SER A 79 7.81 10.18 1.22
C SER A 79 6.63 10.05 2.19
N VAL A 80 6.14 11.16 2.75
CA VAL A 80 4.95 11.19 3.61
C VAL A 80 3.66 11.02 2.81
N GLN A 81 3.51 11.70 1.67
CA GLN A 81 2.32 11.57 0.80
C GLN A 81 2.13 10.16 0.23
N ASN A 82 3.22 9.39 0.10
CA ASN A 82 3.18 8.00 -0.35
C ASN A 82 2.85 7.00 0.76
N SER A 83 2.83 7.39 2.03
CA SER A 83 2.63 6.46 3.16
C SER A 83 1.15 6.08 3.33
N GLY A 84 0.86 4.83 3.70
CA GLY A 84 -0.52 4.36 3.72
C GLY A 84 -0.73 2.87 3.92
N ALA A 85 -1.65 2.52 4.83
CA ALA A 85 -2.07 1.16 5.14
C ALA A 85 -3.23 0.67 4.28
N THR A 86 -3.30 -0.64 4.04
CA THR A 86 -4.45 -1.31 3.42
C THR A 86 -5.34 -2.00 4.46
N TYR A 87 -6.65 -1.94 4.26
CA TYR A 87 -7.65 -2.65 5.06
C TYR A 87 -8.82 -3.10 4.17
N ILE A 88 -9.49 -4.20 4.52
CA ILE A 88 -10.75 -4.60 3.86
C ILE A 88 -11.93 -3.98 4.63
N ILE A 89 -12.83 -3.35 3.91
CA ILE A 89 -14.17 -3.03 4.38
C ILE A 89 -15.13 -4.11 3.88
N TRP A 90 -15.77 -4.82 4.82
CA TRP A 90 -16.74 -5.87 4.52
C TRP A 90 -18.14 -5.28 4.47
N GLY A 91 -18.98 -5.76 3.56
CA GLY A 91 -20.31 -5.21 3.29
C GLY A 91 -20.32 -3.98 2.38
N ARG A 92 -19.21 -3.54 1.77
CA ARG A 92 -19.20 -2.38 0.85
C ARG A 92 -18.44 -2.68 -0.44
N LYS A 93 -18.78 -2.03 -1.56
CA LYS A 93 -17.99 -2.03 -2.82
C LYS A 93 -17.10 -0.78 -2.95
N GLN A 94 -17.26 0.23 -2.09
CA GLN A 94 -16.48 1.47 -2.12
C GLN A 94 -15.82 1.76 -0.77
N CYS A 95 -14.79 2.61 -0.77
CA CYS A 95 -14.13 3.08 0.43
C CYS A 95 -14.86 4.30 1.03
N PRO A 96 -14.93 4.43 2.37
CA PRO A 96 -15.86 5.36 3.02
C PRO A 96 -15.42 6.83 2.99
N ASN A 97 -14.15 7.13 2.72
CA ASN A 97 -13.55 8.45 2.92
C ASN A 97 -12.84 8.97 1.65
N ASN A 98 -12.87 10.28 1.41
CA ASN A 98 -12.10 10.92 0.32
C ASN A 98 -10.57 10.76 0.47
N ASN A 99 -10.09 10.34 1.65
CA ASN A 99 -8.68 10.05 1.95
C ASN A 99 -8.36 8.55 1.90
N THR A 100 -9.22 7.74 1.25
CA THR A 100 -9.06 6.29 1.10
C THR A 100 -9.23 5.87 -0.36
N GLU A 101 -8.19 5.26 -0.92
CA GLU A 101 -8.09 4.77 -2.30
C GLU A 101 -8.74 3.38 -2.42
N LEU A 102 -9.60 3.19 -3.43
CA LEU A 102 -10.12 1.85 -3.77
C LEU A 102 -9.12 1.06 -4.62
N VAL A 103 -8.62 -0.04 -4.05
CA VAL A 103 -7.64 -0.93 -4.68
C VAL A 103 -8.33 -1.92 -5.63
N TYR A 104 -9.37 -2.60 -5.13
CA TYR A 104 -10.39 -3.29 -5.91
C TYR A 104 -11.64 -3.50 -5.05
N SER A 105 -12.79 -3.71 -5.71
CA SER A 105 -14.04 -4.11 -5.06
C SER A 105 -14.40 -5.53 -5.48
N GLY A 106 -14.73 -6.39 -4.53
CA GLY A 106 -14.88 -7.83 -4.68
C GLY A 106 -16.06 -8.41 -3.90
N TYR A 107 -16.12 -9.72 -3.80
CA TYR A 107 -17.12 -10.48 -3.04
C TYR A 107 -16.39 -11.27 -1.95
N ALA A 108 -16.92 -11.34 -0.74
CA ALA A 108 -16.31 -12.14 0.30
C ALA A 108 -16.40 -13.64 -0.07
N GLY A 109 -15.31 -14.37 0.12
CA GLY A 109 -15.26 -15.82 -0.04
C GLY A 109 -14.62 -16.48 1.17
N GLY A 110 -14.99 -17.74 1.43
CA GLY A 110 -14.46 -18.56 2.52
C GLY A 110 -14.59 -20.05 2.24
N GLY A 111 -14.40 -20.87 3.27
CA GLY A 111 -14.77 -22.29 3.26
C GLY A 111 -16.28 -22.51 3.35
N HIS A 112 -16.76 -23.72 3.01
CA HIS A 112 -18.14 -24.10 3.27
C HIS A 112 -18.36 -24.31 4.78
N TYR A 113 -19.54 -23.95 5.30
CA TYR A 113 -19.84 -24.02 6.73
C TYR A 113 -19.81 -25.43 7.34
N THR A 114 -19.75 -26.48 6.51
CA THR A 114 -19.58 -27.89 6.94
C THR A 114 -18.17 -28.47 6.69
N GLU A 115 -17.26 -27.72 6.05
CA GLU A 115 -15.97 -28.23 5.58
C GLU A 115 -14.83 -27.80 6.52
N LYS A 116 -14.62 -28.59 7.58
CA LYS A 116 -13.66 -28.33 8.67
C LYS A 116 -12.21 -28.09 8.23
N GLY A 117 -11.84 -28.60 7.04
CA GLY A 117 -10.49 -28.50 6.48
C GLY A 117 -10.28 -27.32 5.53
N ALA A 118 -11.36 -26.62 5.17
CA ALA A 118 -11.27 -25.38 4.40
C ALA A 118 -10.65 -24.25 5.25
N ALA A 119 -10.32 -23.12 4.61
CA ALA A 119 -9.70 -22.02 5.33
C ALA A 119 -10.71 -21.18 6.12
N VAL A 120 -10.26 -20.70 7.28
CA VAL A 120 -11.06 -20.02 8.32
C VAL A 120 -11.21 -18.51 8.07
N GLU A 121 -10.32 -17.93 7.26
CA GLU A 121 -10.34 -16.51 6.92
C GLU A 121 -11.29 -16.20 5.74
N TYR A 122 -11.93 -15.04 5.80
CA TYR A 122 -12.64 -14.48 4.66
C TYR A 122 -11.66 -13.72 3.76
N VAL A 123 -11.68 -14.02 2.45
CA VAL A 123 -10.87 -13.33 1.44
C VAL A 123 -11.76 -12.48 0.53
N CYS A 124 -11.25 -11.33 0.06
CA CYS A 124 -11.98 -10.49 -0.88
C CYS A 124 -11.69 -10.94 -2.34
N LEU A 125 -12.67 -11.56 -3.00
CA LEU A 125 -12.53 -12.12 -4.34
C LEU A 125 -12.84 -11.07 -5.42
N PRO A 126 -11.96 -10.83 -6.41
CA PRO A 126 -12.19 -9.87 -7.48
C PRO A 126 -13.34 -10.30 -8.41
N PRO A 127 -13.96 -9.37 -9.15
CA PRO A 127 -15.13 -9.66 -9.98
C PRO A 127 -14.79 -10.30 -11.33
N ASP A 128 -13.51 -10.43 -11.70
CA ASP A 128 -13.05 -10.74 -13.06
C ASP A 128 -11.82 -11.69 -13.07
N PRO A 129 -11.93 -12.90 -12.50
CA PRO A 129 -10.82 -13.84 -12.32
C PRO A 129 -10.20 -14.39 -13.62
N ASN A 130 -8.88 -14.64 -13.56
CA ASN A 130 -8.09 -15.42 -14.50
C ASN A 130 -8.12 -16.93 -14.15
N TYR A 131 -8.03 -17.78 -15.18
CA TYR A 131 -8.02 -19.24 -15.03
C TYR A 131 -6.85 -19.90 -15.75
N VAL A 132 -6.34 -20.97 -15.13
CA VAL A 132 -5.55 -22.00 -15.81
C VAL A 132 -6.19 -23.36 -15.50
N LYS A 133 -6.38 -24.18 -16.54
CA LYS A 133 -7.07 -25.47 -16.42
C LYS A 133 -6.07 -26.59 -16.14
N THR A 134 -6.24 -27.32 -15.04
CA THR A 134 -5.37 -28.43 -14.65
C THR A 134 -6.17 -29.63 -14.11
N SER A 135 -5.48 -30.74 -13.84
CA SER A 135 -6.06 -32.02 -13.39
C SER A 135 -5.53 -32.42 -12.00
N GLY A 136 -6.43 -32.83 -11.11
CA GLY A 136 -6.14 -33.28 -9.75
C GLY A 136 -7.42 -33.78 -9.07
N GLN A 137 -7.30 -34.73 -8.14
CA GLN A 137 -8.43 -35.39 -7.44
C GLN A 137 -8.82 -34.63 -6.16
N ASP A 138 -7.89 -34.55 -5.20
CA ASP A 138 -8.10 -33.95 -3.88
C ASP A 138 -7.71 -32.47 -3.86
N LYS A 139 -8.62 -31.61 -3.39
CA LYS A 139 -8.56 -30.15 -3.62
C LYS A 139 -9.19 -29.33 -2.49
N GLY A 140 -8.58 -28.18 -2.18
CA GLY A 140 -9.21 -27.11 -1.40
C GLY A 140 -10.41 -26.51 -2.13
N ARG A 141 -11.32 -25.83 -1.42
CA ARG A 141 -12.60 -25.36 -2.00
C ARG A 141 -12.96 -23.94 -1.58
N MET A 142 -13.09 -23.06 -2.57
CA MET A 142 -13.53 -21.67 -2.41
C MET A 142 -15.02 -21.53 -2.69
N TYR A 143 -15.76 -20.99 -1.71
CA TYR A 143 -17.16 -20.60 -1.80
C TYR A 143 -17.32 -19.09 -1.62
N GLY A 144 -18.41 -18.51 -2.10
CA GLY A 144 -18.81 -17.15 -1.71
C GLY A 144 -19.40 -17.14 -0.29
N ALA A 145 -19.38 -15.98 0.36
CA ALA A 145 -20.03 -15.75 1.64
C ALA A 145 -21.32 -14.94 1.45
N GLU A 146 -22.39 -15.38 2.11
CA GLU A 146 -23.73 -14.81 1.99
C GLU A 146 -24.17 -14.18 3.32
N PHE A 147 -24.99 -13.12 3.27
CA PHE A 147 -25.70 -12.63 4.44
C PHE A 147 -26.83 -13.60 4.80
N TYR A 148 -26.58 -14.48 5.78
CA TYR A 148 -27.55 -15.51 6.21
C TYR A 148 -28.78 -14.95 6.96
N ASN A 149 -28.79 -13.67 7.36
CA ASN A 149 -29.89 -13.06 8.09
C ASN A 149 -30.27 -11.67 7.58
N THR A 150 -31.53 -11.29 7.83
CA THR A 150 -32.09 -9.99 7.39
C THR A 150 -31.62 -8.80 8.23
N PHE A 151 -30.64 -8.99 9.12
CA PHE A 151 -29.98 -7.93 9.86
C PHE A 151 -28.99 -7.15 8.98
N PHE A 152 -28.35 -7.84 8.02
CA PHE A 152 -27.43 -7.23 7.06
C PHE A 152 -28.02 -7.03 5.66
N ALA A 153 -28.97 -7.88 5.24
CA ALA A 153 -29.62 -7.79 3.93
C ALA A 153 -31.15 -7.69 4.10
N SER A 154 -31.72 -6.51 3.83
CA SER A 154 -33.17 -6.27 3.99
C SER A 154 -34.05 -7.16 3.12
N ASP A 155 -33.53 -7.57 1.96
CA ASP A 155 -34.31 -8.14 0.86
C ASP A 155 -34.42 -9.67 0.97
N GLY A 156 -33.53 -10.30 1.77
CA GLY A 156 -33.60 -11.72 2.10
C GLY A 156 -32.28 -12.30 2.62
N PRO A 157 -32.30 -13.51 3.20
CA PRO A 157 -31.09 -14.28 3.43
C PRO A 157 -30.54 -14.85 2.11
N GLY A 158 -29.22 -14.87 1.94
CA GLY A 158 -28.55 -15.43 0.75
C GLY A 158 -27.89 -14.40 -0.18
N GLU A 159 -27.91 -13.10 0.15
CA GLU A 159 -27.25 -12.07 -0.66
C GLU A 159 -25.71 -12.13 -0.56
N ASP A 160 -25.04 -12.04 -1.70
CA ASP A 160 -23.57 -11.96 -1.84
C ASP A 160 -22.99 -10.86 -0.94
N VAL A 161 -22.13 -11.18 0.04
CA VAL A 161 -21.44 -10.17 0.86
C VAL A 161 -20.41 -9.43 0.00
N PRO A 162 -20.54 -8.13 -0.29
CA PRO A 162 -19.50 -7.41 -1.01
C PRO A 162 -18.33 -7.05 -0.09
N CYS A 163 -17.20 -6.76 -0.69
CA CYS A 163 -16.02 -6.24 0.01
C CYS A 163 -15.29 -5.22 -0.87
N ALA A 164 -14.54 -4.33 -0.23
CA ALA A 164 -13.60 -3.46 -0.91
C ALA A 164 -12.27 -3.49 -0.18
N LEU A 165 -11.18 -3.64 -0.93
CA LEU A 165 -9.84 -3.44 -0.42
C LEU A 165 -9.51 -1.96 -0.57
N CYS A 166 -9.34 -1.29 0.57
CA CYS A 166 -9.12 0.14 0.67
C CYS A 166 -7.71 0.43 1.15
N ARG A 167 -7.17 1.57 0.73
CA ARG A 167 -5.86 2.05 1.17
C ARG A 167 -5.98 3.48 1.70
N THR A 168 -5.74 3.66 3.00
CA THR A 168 -5.67 4.99 3.63
C THR A 168 -4.32 5.63 3.31
N ASN A 169 -4.32 6.93 3.02
CA ASN A 169 -3.10 7.72 2.75
C ASN A 169 -2.63 8.58 3.94
N HIS A 170 -3.21 8.37 5.11
CA HIS A 170 -2.98 9.22 6.30
C HIS A 170 -2.73 8.42 7.59
N ALA A 171 -2.57 7.10 7.47
CA ALA A 171 -2.14 6.21 8.55
C ALA A 171 -1.27 5.07 7.98
N ASN A 172 -0.19 4.72 8.70
CA ASN A 172 0.79 3.73 8.25
C ASN A 172 0.43 2.29 8.69
N THR A 173 -0.60 2.14 9.51
CA THR A 173 -1.18 0.86 9.94
C THR A 173 -2.69 1.03 10.10
N ALA A 174 -3.45 -0.04 9.91
CA ALA A 174 -4.89 -0.10 10.10
C ALA A 174 -5.22 -1.39 10.85
N ILE A 175 -6.05 -1.31 11.88
CA ILE A 175 -6.43 -2.44 12.74
C ILE A 175 -7.94 -2.44 13.00
N MET A 176 -8.51 -3.62 13.22
CA MET A 176 -9.86 -3.78 13.72
C MET A 176 -9.82 -3.86 15.26
N ILE A 177 -10.57 -2.99 15.93
CA ILE A 177 -10.71 -2.98 17.40
C ILE A 177 -12.10 -3.53 17.73
N PRO A 178 -12.23 -4.78 18.21
CA PRO A 178 -13.54 -5.37 18.47
C PRO A 178 -14.19 -4.76 19.71
N GLY A 179 -15.49 -4.49 19.63
CA GLY A 179 -16.29 -3.95 20.75
C GLY A 179 -16.34 -2.41 20.84
N GLU A 180 -15.52 -1.69 20.07
CA GLU A 180 -15.48 -0.23 20.03
C GLU A 180 -15.99 0.32 18.69
N ASN A 181 -16.62 1.50 18.72
CA ASN A 181 -17.00 2.26 17.51
C ASN A 181 -16.22 3.59 17.36
N THR A 182 -15.27 3.83 18.24
CA THR A 182 -14.29 4.92 18.19
C THR A 182 -12.88 4.37 18.33
N CYS A 183 -11.85 5.18 18.04
CA CYS A 183 -10.46 4.77 18.20
C CYS A 183 -9.79 5.49 19.37
N TYR A 184 -8.78 4.86 19.96
CA TYR A 184 -7.97 5.46 21.02
C TYR A 184 -7.19 6.70 20.55
N SER A 185 -6.70 7.51 21.50
CA SER A 185 -5.94 8.73 21.19
C SER A 185 -4.77 8.46 20.23
N GLY A 186 -4.63 9.31 19.20
CA GLY A 186 -3.64 9.16 18.13
C GLY A 186 -4.08 8.27 16.96
N TRP A 187 -5.16 7.50 17.11
CA TRP A 187 -5.77 6.72 16.01
C TRP A 187 -7.01 7.43 15.44
N LYS A 188 -7.43 7.01 14.25
CA LYS A 188 -8.60 7.55 13.56
C LYS A 188 -9.46 6.41 13.00
N VAL A 189 -10.78 6.58 13.07
CA VAL A 189 -11.76 5.66 12.49
C VAL A 189 -11.69 5.75 10.97
N GLU A 190 -11.35 4.64 10.31
CA GLU A 190 -11.50 4.49 8.86
C GLU A 190 -12.92 4.04 8.50
N TYR A 191 -13.43 3.02 9.19
CA TYR A 191 -14.86 2.64 9.22
C TYR A 191 -15.22 2.00 10.57
N HIS A 192 -16.51 1.79 10.81
CA HIS A 192 -17.02 1.00 11.94
C HIS A 192 -18.30 0.25 11.53
N GLY A 193 -18.73 -0.69 12.37
CA GLY A 193 -19.97 -1.43 12.16
C GLY A 193 -20.09 -2.60 13.11
N TYR A 194 -20.60 -3.72 12.62
CA TYR A 194 -20.93 -4.89 13.44
C TYR A 194 -19.86 -5.98 13.31
N LEU A 195 -19.47 -6.59 14.43
CA LEU A 195 -18.63 -7.78 14.42
C LEU A 195 -19.47 -8.98 13.96
N SER A 196 -18.97 -9.74 12.98
CA SER A 196 -19.66 -10.86 12.35
C SER A 196 -18.76 -12.08 12.26
N SER A 197 -19.38 -13.26 12.24
CA SER A 197 -18.75 -14.59 12.14
C SER A 197 -19.75 -15.60 11.58
N GLY A 198 -19.30 -16.84 11.36
CA GLY A 198 -20.16 -17.99 11.18
C GLY A 198 -21.07 -18.25 12.39
N TYR A 199 -22.12 -19.04 12.15
CA TYR A 199 -23.08 -19.49 13.16
C TYR A 199 -22.46 -20.57 14.06
N TYR A 200 -22.77 -20.54 15.36
CA TYR A 200 -22.12 -21.41 16.36
C TYR A 200 -22.36 -22.92 16.17
N GLY A 201 -23.41 -23.29 15.43
CA GLY A 201 -23.72 -24.69 15.10
C GLY A 201 -23.07 -25.18 13.80
N ASN A 202 -22.24 -24.35 13.15
CA ASN A 202 -21.49 -24.74 11.97
C ASN A 202 -20.30 -25.62 12.35
N ASP A 203 -19.98 -26.59 11.50
CA ASP A 203 -18.85 -27.49 11.68
C ASP A 203 -17.51 -26.81 11.39
N ALA A 204 -17.47 -25.90 10.40
CA ALA A 204 -16.28 -25.14 10.03
C ALA A 204 -16.14 -23.85 10.84
N ALA A 205 -14.92 -23.58 11.31
CA ALA A 205 -14.59 -22.34 12.02
C ALA A 205 -14.48 -21.13 11.06
N THR A 206 -14.68 -19.93 11.59
CA THR A 206 -14.59 -18.66 10.86
C THR A 206 -13.87 -17.61 11.70
N THR A 207 -13.06 -16.75 11.08
CA THR A 207 -12.54 -15.55 11.75
C THR A 207 -13.65 -14.52 12.01
N TYR A 208 -13.39 -13.58 12.93
CA TYR A 208 -14.27 -12.45 13.19
C TYR A 208 -13.94 -11.28 12.25
N VAL A 209 -14.96 -10.74 11.56
CA VAL A 209 -14.81 -9.60 10.64
C VAL A 209 -15.71 -8.43 11.06
N CYS A 210 -15.27 -7.19 10.85
CA CYS A 210 -16.14 -6.03 10.99
C CYS A 210 -16.87 -5.77 9.66
N VAL A 211 -18.19 -5.92 9.66
CA VAL A 211 -19.06 -5.54 8.54
C VAL A 211 -19.49 -4.09 8.76
N ASP A 212 -19.41 -3.26 7.72
CA ASP A 212 -19.77 -1.84 7.79
C ASP A 212 -21.18 -1.61 8.35
N ILE A 213 -21.37 -0.48 9.04
CA ILE A 213 -22.63 -0.08 9.68
C ILE A 213 -23.81 0.09 8.70
N LYS A 214 -23.55 0.23 7.39
CA LYS A 214 -24.56 0.33 6.33
C LYS A 214 -24.14 -0.51 5.12
N PRO A 215 -24.31 -1.84 5.15
CA PRO A 215 -23.89 -2.69 4.05
C PRO A 215 -24.64 -2.38 2.75
N GLU A 216 -23.96 -2.60 1.64
CA GLU A 216 -24.43 -2.50 0.26
C GLU A 216 -24.67 -3.90 -0.33
N TYR A 217 -25.35 -3.96 -1.47
CA TYR A 217 -25.42 -5.16 -2.30
C TYR A 217 -25.25 -4.76 -3.78
N ILE A 218 -24.05 -5.06 -4.33
CA ILE A 218 -23.60 -4.87 -5.74
C ILE A 218 -23.62 -3.36 -6.22
N ILE A 219 -22.95 -2.82 -7.25
CA ILE A 219 -22.02 -3.27 -8.31
C ILE A 219 -20.84 -2.27 -8.47
N GLY A 220 -19.60 -2.80 -8.59
CA GLY A 220 -18.49 -2.28 -9.42
C GLY A 220 -17.86 -0.88 -9.23
N GLY A 221 -16.66 -0.83 -8.60
CA GLY A 221 -15.49 -0.04 -9.09
C GLY A 221 -15.17 1.37 -8.51
N VAL A 222 -14.01 2.02 -8.78
CA VAL A 222 -12.70 1.55 -9.31
C VAL A 222 -11.49 2.48 -8.95
N ASN A 223 -10.29 1.91 -8.70
CA ASN A 223 -8.91 2.33 -9.12
C ASN A 223 -8.19 3.68 -8.71
N GLN A 224 -7.01 3.56 -8.03
CA GLN A 224 -5.63 4.12 -8.37
C GLN A 224 -4.77 4.91 -7.33
N ASN A 225 -3.74 4.25 -6.76
CA ASN A 225 -2.26 4.53 -6.69
C ASN A 225 -1.66 5.71 -5.84
N LEU A 226 -0.42 5.72 -5.28
CA LEU A 226 0.79 4.83 -5.22
C LEU A 226 1.64 5.03 -3.90
N GLY A 227 2.88 4.49 -3.73
CA GLY A 227 3.44 4.06 -2.41
C GLY A 227 4.95 4.11 -1.99
N LEU A 228 5.28 3.66 -0.74
CA LEU A 228 6.60 3.36 -0.04
C LEU A 228 6.44 2.68 1.40
N GLY A 229 6.97 1.55 1.93
CA GLY A 229 7.81 0.35 1.64
C GLY A 229 7.40 -0.87 2.55
N ILE A 230 7.58 -2.17 2.18
CA ILE A 230 6.93 -3.35 2.85
C ILE A 230 7.69 -4.71 2.76
N THR A 231 7.19 -5.79 3.38
CA THR A 231 7.66 -7.20 3.29
C THR A 231 6.55 -8.22 2.95
N TYR A 232 6.92 -9.44 2.50
CA TYR A 232 6.01 -10.54 2.16
C TYR A 232 6.68 -11.92 2.13
N ILE A 233 5.89 -13.00 2.17
CA ILE A 233 6.38 -14.38 1.95
C ILE A 233 6.06 -14.83 0.51
N ARG A 234 7.05 -15.39 -0.17
CA ARG A 234 6.90 -16.14 -1.43
C ARG A 234 6.86 -17.63 -1.12
N TRP A 235 5.71 -18.28 -1.30
CA TRP A 235 5.55 -19.71 -1.02
C TRP A 235 5.95 -20.56 -2.22
N GLY A 236 6.56 -21.72 -1.94
CA GLY A 236 7.08 -22.63 -2.95
C GLY A 236 8.42 -22.22 -3.57
N ARG A 237 9.15 -21.23 -3.05
CA ARG A 237 10.45 -20.76 -3.63
C ARG A 237 11.45 -20.40 -2.54
N LYS A 238 12.75 -20.63 -2.79
CA LYS A 238 13.85 -20.26 -1.88
C LYS A 238 14.46 -18.88 -2.16
N GLN A 239 13.97 -18.16 -3.17
CA GLN A 239 14.50 -16.86 -3.59
C GLN A 239 13.37 -15.87 -3.89
N CYS A 240 13.63 -14.58 -3.70
CA CYS A 240 12.75 -13.51 -4.12
C CYS A 240 12.73 -13.36 -5.67
N PRO A 241 11.67 -12.79 -6.26
CA PRO A 241 11.40 -12.91 -7.70
C PRO A 241 12.20 -11.96 -8.60
N ASN A 242 12.71 -10.85 -8.06
CA ASN A 242 13.43 -9.84 -8.85
C ASN A 242 14.47 -9.08 -8.02
N SER A 243 15.45 -8.47 -8.69
CA SER A 243 16.54 -7.71 -8.06
C SER A 243 16.12 -6.40 -7.38
N SER A 244 14.83 -6.03 -7.45
CA SER A 244 14.23 -4.94 -6.66
C SER A 244 13.60 -5.43 -5.35
N THR A 245 13.87 -6.69 -4.96
CA THR A 245 13.45 -7.28 -3.69
C THR A 245 14.65 -7.89 -2.96
N GLU A 246 14.77 -7.58 -1.67
CA GLU A 246 15.78 -8.11 -0.76
C GLU A 246 15.29 -9.43 -0.16
N LEU A 247 16.11 -10.47 -0.19
CA LEU A 247 15.84 -11.73 0.52
C LEU A 247 16.23 -11.56 1.99
N VAL A 248 15.26 -11.63 2.89
CA VAL A 248 15.48 -11.56 4.34
C VAL A 248 15.97 -12.91 4.86
N TYR A 249 15.27 -14.00 4.49
CA TYR A 249 15.77 -15.37 4.60
C TYR A 249 15.01 -16.32 3.66
N SER A 250 15.64 -17.43 3.31
CA SER A 250 14.99 -18.60 2.71
C SER A 250 14.75 -19.67 3.79
N GLY A 251 13.66 -20.41 3.70
CA GLY A 251 13.22 -21.29 4.79
C GLY A 251 12.28 -22.42 4.35
N PHE A 252 11.71 -23.08 5.35
CA PHE A 252 10.78 -24.20 5.22
C PHE A 252 9.35 -23.72 5.53
N ALA A 253 8.37 -24.05 4.70
CA ALA A 253 6.98 -23.85 5.08
C ALA A 253 6.58 -24.89 6.15
N GLY A 254 5.72 -24.49 7.08
CA GLY A 254 5.26 -25.35 8.17
C GLY A 254 3.93 -24.89 8.79
N GLY A 255 3.42 -25.69 9.73
CA GLY A 255 2.21 -25.38 10.49
C GLY A 255 1.72 -26.56 11.32
N GLY A 256 0.45 -26.55 11.68
CA GLY A 256 -0.23 -27.67 12.35
C GLY A 256 -0.37 -28.93 11.48
N HIS A 257 -0.35 -30.10 12.14
CA HIS A 257 -0.68 -31.39 11.54
C HIS A 257 -2.16 -31.43 11.09
N TYR A 258 -2.44 -31.99 9.91
CA TYR A 258 -3.77 -32.01 9.29
C TYR A 258 -4.91 -32.68 10.09
N GLY A 259 -4.58 -33.41 11.17
CA GLY A 259 -5.54 -34.01 12.12
C GLY A 259 -5.59 -33.37 13.51
N ASP A 260 -4.65 -32.48 13.85
CA ASP A 260 -4.52 -31.92 15.20
C ASP A 260 -5.36 -30.63 15.35
N THR A 261 -6.63 -30.78 15.71
CA THR A 261 -7.66 -29.70 15.77
C THR A 261 -7.36 -28.53 16.68
N GLY A 262 -6.39 -28.64 17.60
CA GLY A 262 -5.90 -27.55 18.44
C GLY A 262 -4.74 -26.74 17.84
N SER A 263 -4.36 -27.00 16.59
CA SER A 263 -3.20 -26.36 15.93
C SER A 263 -3.56 -25.07 15.17
N ALA A 264 -2.54 -24.28 14.85
CA ALA A 264 -2.66 -23.06 14.05
C ALA A 264 -3.18 -23.32 12.62
N ALA A 265 -4.12 -22.48 12.18
CA ALA A 265 -4.72 -22.52 10.84
C ALA A 265 -3.76 -21.99 9.76
N GLU A 266 -2.86 -21.11 10.15
CA GLU A 266 -1.90 -20.42 9.32
C GLU A 266 -0.81 -21.35 8.75
N TYR A 267 -0.13 -20.86 7.71
CA TYR A 267 1.15 -21.39 7.25
C TYR A 267 2.27 -20.44 7.72
N VAL A 268 3.36 -21.00 8.23
CA VAL A 268 4.50 -20.25 8.76
C VAL A 268 5.74 -20.53 7.91
N CYS A 269 6.49 -19.49 7.56
CA CYS A 269 7.82 -19.66 6.98
C CYS A 269 8.83 -19.75 8.13
N LEU A 270 9.54 -20.86 8.22
CA LEU A 270 10.46 -21.19 9.31
C LEU A 270 11.90 -20.97 8.83
N PRO A 271 12.76 -20.25 9.58
CA PRO A 271 14.17 -20.13 9.26
C PRO A 271 14.89 -21.49 9.40
N PRO A 272 15.99 -21.72 8.67
CA PRO A 272 16.73 -22.99 8.71
C PRO A 272 17.57 -23.16 9.99
N ASP A 273 17.77 -22.08 10.75
CA ASP A 273 18.61 -21.97 11.95
C ASP A 273 17.78 -21.51 13.18
N PRO A 274 16.79 -22.31 13.63
CA PRO A 274 15.96 -21.97 14.78
C PRO A 274 16.75 -21.92 16.10
N ASN A 275 16.49 -20.89 16.90
CA ASN A 275 17.08 -20.70 18.22
C ASN A 275 16.13 -21.17 19.33
N TYR A 276 16.61 -22.02 20.24
CA TYR A 276 15.80 -22.62 21.32
C TYR A 276 16.15 -22.04 22.69
N LEU A 277 15.18 -21.38 23.35
CA LEU A 277 15.36 -20.79 24.68
C LEU A 277 15.12 -21.78 25.84
N LYS A 278 14.30 -22.80 25.61
CA LYS A 278 14.01 -23.91 26.54
C LYS A 278 13.83 -25.19 25.74
N THR A 279 14.30 -26.31 26.29
CA THR A 279 14.33 -27.62 25.62
C THR A 279 13.47 -28.68 26.33
N SER A 280 12.69 -28.28 27.34
CA SER A 280 11.79 -29.16 28.10
C SER A 280 10.47 -28.46 28.42
N GLY A 281 9.37 -29.21 28.32
CA GLY A 281 7.99 -28.75 28.50
C GLY A 281 7.03 -29.93 28.75
N GLY A 282 5.78 -29.63 29.10
CA GLY A 282 4.70 -30.61 29.31
C GLY A 282 3.95 -30.89 28.01
N ASP A 283 2.64 -30.66 28.01
CA ASP A 283 1.83 -30.65 26.78
C ASP A 283 2.29 -29.53 25.84
N ASN A 284 2.57 -29.85 24.58
CA ASN A 284 3.15 -28.92 23.61
C ASN A 284 2.26 -28.76 22.37
N GLY A 285 2.07 -27.52 21.92
CA GLY A 285 1.63 -27.24 20.55
C GLY A 285 2.69 -27.72 19.55
N ARG A 286 2.25 -28.15 18.37
CA ARG A 286 3.11 -28.77 17.34
C ARG A 286 3.33 -27.85 16.15
N MET A 287 4.54 -27.87 15.61
CA MET A 287 4.93 -27.26 14.34
C MET A 287 5.59 -28.35 13.50
N LEU A 288 5.01 -28.66 12.33
CA LEU A 288 5.51 -29.65 11.39
C LEU A 288 5.93 -28.95 10.10
N GLY A 289 6.78 -29.61 9.31
CA GLY A 289 7.03 -29.23 7.91
C GLY A 289 5.75 -29.29 7.08
N ALA A 290 5.82 -28.73 5.87
CA ALA A 290 4.68 -28.67 4.97
C ALA A 290 4.97 -29.36 3.63
N GLU A 291 4.02 -30.15 3.14
CA GLU A 291 4.18 -31.02 1.98
C GLU A 291 3.19 -30.65 0.86
N PHE A 292 3.65 -30.75 -0.40
CA PHE A 292 2.75 -30.75 -1.55
C PHE A 292 2.04 -32.11 -1.68
N THR A 293 0.71 -32.09 -1.77
CA THR A 293 -0.10 -33.34 -1.76
C THR A 293 -0.36 -33.93 -3.15
N SER A 294 0.16 -33.29 -4.19
CA SER A 294 0.00 -33.70 -5.59
C SER A 294 1.18 -33.20 -6.44
N ASN A 295 1.32 -33.75 -7.65
CA ASN A 295 2.21 -33.23 -8.70
C ASN A 295 1.56 -32.06 -9.49
N PHE A 296 0.57 -31.37 -8.91
CA PHE A 296 -0.05 -30.18 -9.50
C PHE A 296 0.94 -29.01 -9.55
N PHE A 297 1.66 -28.80 -8.44
CA PHE A 297 2.52 -27.63 -8.25
C PHE A 297 3.82 -27.75 -9.04
N ALA A 298 4.51 -28.89 -8.98
CA ALA A 298 5.61 -29.21 -9.88
C ALA A 298 5.67 -30.70 -10.22
N SER A 299 6.42 -31.05 -11.27
CA SER A 299 6.71 -32.44 -11.60
C SER A 299 7.51 -33.09 -10.46
N ASN A 300 7.00 -34.21 -9.94
CA ASN A 300 7.54 -34.95 -8.80
C ASN A 300 7.55 -34.16 -7.46
N SER A 301 6.65 -33.19 -7.26
CA SER A 301 6.49 -32.53 -5.96
C SER A 301 5.70 -33.32 -4.92
N TYR A 302 5.03 -34.41 -5.30
CA TYR A 302 4.20 -35.21 -4.39
C TYR A 302 4.98 -35.73 -3.18
N ALA A 303 4.53 -35.37 -1.97
CA ALA A 303 5.16 -35.72 -0.70
C ALA A 303 6.62 -35.25 -0.58
N GLU A 304 6.91 -34.07 -1.13
CA GLU A 304 8.16 -33.33 -0.93
C GLU A 304 7.89 -32.01 -0.17
N ASP A 305 8.87 -31.59 0.62
CA ASP A 305 8.79 -30.40 1.48
C ASP A 305 8.72 -29.08 0.68
N VAL A 306 7.84 -28.18 1.11
CA VAL A 306 7.55 -26.88 0.50
C VAL A 306 8.52 -25.81 1.02
N PRO A 307 9.37 -25.18 0.17
CA PRO A 307 10.20 -24.06 0.57
C PRO A 307 9.44 -22.74 0.63
N CYS A 308 10.01 -21.76 1.32
CA CYS A 308 9.51 -20.39 1.35
C CYS A 308 10.66 -19.37 1.36
N ALA A 309 10.36 -18.12 1.01
CA ALA A 309 11.29 -17.00 1.11
C ALA A 309 10.58 -15.79 1.72
N LEU A 310 11.12 -15.22 2.79
CA LEU A 310 10.71 -13.92 3.30
C LEU A 310 11.44 -12.83 2.51
N CYS A 311 10.67 -12.01 1.81
CA CYS A 311 11.14 -10.97 0.90
C CYS A 311 10.77 -9.58 1.42
N ARG A 312 11.66 -8.62 1.18
CA ARG A 312 11.44 -7.19 1.47
C ARG A 312 11.45 -6.39 0.18
N ILE A 313 10.58 -5.39 0.10
CA ILE A 313 10.41 -4.48 -1.02
C ILE A 313 10.69 -3.06 -0.53
N ASP A 314 11.88 -2.56 -0.84
CA ASP A 314 12.13 -1.14 -0.67
C ASP A 314 11.21 -0.34 -1.60
N ARG A 315 10.59 0.70 -1.05
CA ARG A 315 9.76 1.68 -1.77
C ARG A 315 8.38 1.22 -2.29
N ALA A 316 7.81 0.12 -1.80
CA ALA A 316 6.39 -0.22 -1.98
C ALA A 316 5.58 -0.25 -0.65
N THR A 317 4.69 0.70 -0.35
CA THR A 317 3.88 0.77 0.90
C THR A 317 3.10 -0.50 1.19
N SER A 318 2.49 -1.04 0.15
CA SER A 318 1.36 -1.94 0.31
C SER A 318 1.60 -3.21 -0.48
N LEU A 319 1.10 -4.30 0.08
CA LEU A 319 1.18 -5.63 -0.48
C LEU A 319 -0.21 -6.24 -0.41
N ILE A 320 -0.65 -6.84 -1.51
CA ILE A 320 -1.93 -7.53 -1.59
C ILE A 320 -1.73 -8.87 -2.27
N MET A 321 -2.42 -9.91 -1.79
CA MET A 321 -2.73 -11.07 -2.60
C MET A 321 -4.07 -10.79 -3.28
N ILE A 322 -4.12 -10.92 -4.61
CA ILE A 322 -5.36 -10.93 -5.37
C ILE A 322 -5.69 -12.39 -5.74
N PRO A 323 -6.53 -13.09 -4.96
CA PRO A 323 -6.96 -14.44 -5.30
C PRO A 323 -7.77 -14.42 -6.60
N GLY A 324 -7.67 -15.48 -7.40
CA GLY A 324 -8.31 -15.59 -8.70
C GLY A 324 -7.74 -14.70 -9.81
N LYS A 325 -6.71 -13.87 -9.59
CA LYS A 325 -5.98 -13.15 -10.65
C LYS A 325 -4.60 -13.76 -10.87
N ASN A 326 -4.03 -13.59 -12.06
CA ASN A 326 -2.62 -13.93 -12.33
C ASN A 326 -1.78 -12.74 -12.83
N THR A 327 -2.35 -11.53 -12.85
CA THR A 327 -1.68 -10.27 -13.20
C THR A 327 -2.19 -9.15 -12.30
N CYS A 328 -1.32 -8.23 -11.89
CA CYS A 328 -1.70 -7.13 -11.01
C CYS A 328 -2.58 -6.05 -11.68
N ASN A 329 -3.36 -5.32 -10.87
CA ASN A 329 -4.14 -4.16 -11.32
C ASN A 329 -3.22 -3.00 -11.76
N ASN A 330 -3.68 -2.16 -12.69
CA ASN A 330 -2.90 -1.05 -13.24
C ASN A 330 -2.24 -0.17 -12.15
N GLY A 331 -0.91 -0.01 -12.23
CA GLY A 331 -0.09 0.77 -11.31
C GLY A 331 0.38 0.04 -10.05
N TRP A 332 -0.06 -1.21 -9.82
CA TRP A 332 0.62 -2.14 -8.93
C TRP A 332 1.75 -2.85 -9.66
N LYS A 333 2.86 -3.11 -8.98
CA LYS A 333 3.94 -3.97 -9.47
C LYS A 333 3.61 -5.43 -9.15
N GLU A 334 3.86 -6.33 -10.10
CA GLU A 334 3.82 -7.76 -9.83
C GLU A 334 5.12 -8.21 -9.16
N GLU A 335 4.99 -8.95 -8.04
CA GLU A 335 6.11 -9.64 -7.43
C GLU A 335 6.13 -11.11 -7.87
N TYR A 336 5.04 -11.84 -7.65
CA TYR A 336 4.88 -13.20 -8.19
C TYR A 336 3.41 -13.57 -8.37
N HIS A 337 3.15 -14.54 -9.24
CA HIS A 337 1.83 -15.16 -9.41
C HIS A 337 1.94 -16.69 -9.34
N GLY A 338 0.78 -17.36 -9.30
CA GLY A 338 0.65 -18.81 -9.38
C GLY A 338 -0.74 -19.28 -8.99
N TYR A 339 -0.82 -20.19 -8.03
CA TYR A 339 -2.08 -20.85 -7.64
C TYR A 339 -2.40 -20.67 -6.16
N LEU A 340 -3.68 -20.47 -5.86
CA LEU A 340 -4.18 -20.41 -4.50
C LEU A 340 -4.17 -21.82 -3.88
N ALA A 341 -3.63 -21.95 -2.67
CA ALA A 341 -3.52 -23.20 -1.92
C ALA A 341 -4.17 -23.10 -0.53
N SER A 342 -4.64 -24.24 -0.03
CA SER A 342 -5.20 -24.41 1.32
C SER A 342 -5.07 -25.87 1.77
N GLY A 343 -5.67 -26.20 2.93
CA GLY A 343 -5.95 -27.58 3.31
C GLY A 343 -7.05 -28.21 2.45
N LEU A 344 -7.16 -29.55 2.51
CA LEU A 344 -8.25 -30.30 1.88
C LEU A 344 -9.54 -30.10 2.67
N HIS A 345 -10.62 -29.75 1.98
CA HIS A 345 -11.95 -29.49 2.55
C HIS A 345 -12.48 -30.56 3.52
N SER A 346 -12.11 -31.83 3.33
CA SER A 346 -12.53 -32.98 4.13
C SER A 346 -11.63 -33.31 5.34
N HIS A 347 -10.57 -32.53 5.59
CA HIS A 347 -9.80 -32.63 6.83
C HIS A 347 -10.59 -32.05 8.01
N ASN A 348 -10.18 -32.38 9.24
CA ASN A 348 -10.84 -31.87 10.45
C ASN A 348 -10.20 -30.59 11.00
N VAL A 349 -9.18 -30.04 10.33
CA VAL A 349 -8.34 -28.95 10.83
C VAL A 349 -8.26 -27.80 9.84
N ALA A 350 -8.50 -26.61 10.36
CA ALA A 350 -8.45 -25.33 9.67
C ALA A 350 -7.16 -25.08 8.84
N SER A 351 -7.33 -24.33 7.76
CA SER A 351 -6.22 -23.78 6.96
C SER A 351 -6.34 -22.26 6.76
N ALA A 352 -5.39 -21.69 6.02
CA ALA A 352 -5.39 -20.33 5.48
C ALA A 352 -5.39 -20.40 3.94
N TYR A 353 -5.67 -19.29 3.26
CA TYR A 353 -5.56 -19.15 1.80
C TYR A 353 -4.28 -18.42 1.42
N ILE A 354 -3.34 -19.14 0.80
CA ILE A 354 -2.02 -18.60 0.43
C ILE A 354 -1.73 -18.75 -1.06
N CYS A 355 -0.89 -17.86 -1.60
CA CYS A 355 -0.45 -17.92 -3.00
C CYS A 355 0.85 -18.71 -3.13
N VAL A 356 0.84 -19.79 -3.91
CA VAL A 356 2.05 -20.55 -4.28
C VAL A 356 2.55 -20.06 -5.62
N ASP A 357 3.87 -19.89 -5.76
CA ASP A 357 4.52 -19.49 -7.01
C ASP A 357 4.19 -20.43 -8.18
N ILE A 358 4.08 -19.88 -9.39
CA ILE A 358 3.75 -20.60 -10.63
C ILE A 358 4.82 -21.61 -11.07
N HIS A 359 6.07 -21.47 -10.60
CA HIS A 359 7.17 -22.40 -10.89
C HIS A 359 7.83 -22.85 -9.58
N PRO A 360 7.12 -23.59 -8.72
CA PRO A 360 7.58 -23.87 -7.36
C PRO A 360 8.73 -24.88 -7.35
N GLU A 361 9.66 -24.62 -6.45
CA GLU A 361 10.74 -25.51 -6.01
C GLU A 361 10.20 -26.44 -4.91
N TYR A 362 10.84 -27.59 -4.72
CA TYR A 362 10.63 -28.46 -3.57
C TYR A 362 11.99 -28.83 -2.92
N ILE A 363 11.97 -29.42 -1.73
CA ILE A 363 13.20 -29.75 -0.98
C ILE A 363 13.43 -31.26 -1.00
N MET A 364 14.17 -31.71 -2.03
CA MET A 364 14.65 -33.09 -2.17
C MET A 364 15.26 -33.60 -0.86
N GLY A 365 14.58 -34.55 -0.23
CA GLY A 365 14.98 -35.11 1.06
C GLY A 365 13.84 -35.28 2.05
N GLY A 366 12.73 -34.56 1.87
CA GLY A 366 11.48 -34.75 2.64
C GLY A 366 10.75 -36.07 2.36
N VAL A 367 11.43 -37.08 1.80
CA VAL A 367 10.82 -38.20 1.08
C VAL A 367 9.96 -39.07 1.99
N GLY A 368 8.64 -39.01 1.81
CA GLY A 368 7.66 -39.81 2.53
C GLY A 368 6.40 -39.02 2.82
N GLN A 369 5.29 -39.70 3.10
CA GLN A 369 4.08 -39.04 3.58
C GLN A 369 4.19 -38.88 5.10
N HIS A 370 4.74 -37.75 5.56
CA HIS A 370 4.81 -37.39 6.97
C HIS A 370 3.51 -36.74 7.45
N TYR A 371 2.68 -36.31 6.51
CA TYR A 371 1.34 -35.73 6.70
C TYR A 371 1.35 -34.49 7.62
N GLY A 372 2.27 -33.56 7.37
CA GLY A 372 2.45 -32.34 8.15
C GLY A 372 1.35 -31.29 7.92
N LYS A 373 1.77 -30.06 7.59
CA LYS A 373 0.86 -29.01 7.12
C LYS A 373 0.71 -29.12 5.61
N LEU A 374 -0.50 -29.34 5.10
CA LEU A 374 -0.67 -29.80 3.72
C LEU A 374 -1.06 -28.68 2.74
N PHE A 375 -0.49 -28.73 1.53
CA PHE A 375 -0.76 -27.81 0.42
C PHE A 375 -1.56 -28.52 -0.69
N TYR A 376 -2.85 -28.20 -0.82
CA TYR A 376 -3.73 -28.62 -1.92
C TYR A 376 -4.09 -27.42 -2.80
N GLU A 377 -4.28 -27.63 -4.11
CA GLU A 377 -4.82 -26.58 -4.97
C GLU A 377 -6.27 -26.20 -4.58
N VAL A 378 -6.60 -24.91 -4.62
CA VAL A 378 -7.96 -24.44 -4.34
C VAL A 378 -8.77 -24.37 -5.63
N ILE A 379 -9.89 -25.09 -5.68
CA ILE A 379 -10.90 -24.93 -6.74
C ILE A 379 -12.09 -24.11 -6.29
N THR A 380 -12.70 -23.44 -7.26
CA THR A 380 -14.04 -22.86 -7.15
C THR A 380 -15.12 -23.92 -6.89
N LYS A 381 -16.13 -23.56 -6.09
CA LYS A 381 -17.40 -24.27 -5.99
C LYS A 381 -18.56 -23.31 -6.20
N CYS A 382 -19.28 -23.46 -7.31
CA CYS A 382 -20.45 -22.64 -7.62
C CYS A 382 -21.61 -22.95 -6.68
N GLY A 383 -22.41 -21.92 -6.39
CA GLY A 383 -23.43 -21.88 -5.35
C GLY A 383 -23.50 -20.43 -4.89
N SER A 384 -23.14 -20.18 -3.62
CA SER A 384 -22.81 -18.85 -3.11
C SER A 384 -21.66 -18.17 -3.88
N LEU A 385 -20.79 -18.92 -4.57
CA LEU A 385 -19.83 -18.32 -5.50
C LEU A 385 -20.50 -18.08 -6.85
N LYS A 386 -20.65 -16.80 -7.21
CA LYS A 386 -21.30 -16.32 -8.43
C LYS A 386 -20.64 -16.82 -9.74
N CYS A 387 -21.31 -17.74 -10.42
CA CYS A 387 -20.86 -18.36 -11.66
C CYS A 387 -21.85 -18.09 -12.81
N PRO A 388 -21.48 -17.39 -13.92
CA PRO A 388 -20.20 -16.72 -14.20
C PRO A 388 -20.02 -15.42 -13.38
N PRO A 389 -18.79 -14.88 -13.26
CA PRO A 389 -17.57 -15.26 -13.98
C PRO A 389 -16.77 -16.39 -13.33
N TYR A 390 -17.17 -16.87 -12.16
CA TYR A 390 -16.58 -18.08 -11.62
C TYR A 390 -16.98 -19.32 -12.43
N ILE A 391 -16.03 -20.25 -12.66
CA ILE A 391 -16.23 -21.48 -13.44
C ILE A 391 -16.10 -22.67 -12.50
N ASN A 392 -17.10 -23.55 -12.40
CA ASN A 392 -17.14 -24.61 -11.38
C ASN A 392 -15.97 -25.61 -11.48
N ASN A 393 -15.35 -25.94 -10.35
CA ASN A 393 -14.22 -26.88 -10.22
C ASN A 393 -12.92 -26.49 -10.94
N TYR A 394 -12.75 -25.21 -11.30
CA TYR A 394 -11.48 -24.71 -11.87
C TYR A 394 -10.55 -24.24 -10.75
N PRO A 395 -9.22 -24.45 -10.87
CA PRO A 395 -8.25 -23.90 -9.94
C PRO A 395 -8.29 -22.38 -9.95
N LEU A 396 -8.18 -21.78 -8.77
CA LEU A 396 -7.95 -20.34 -8.66
C LEU A 396 -6.47 -20.04 -8.82
N THR A 397 -6.16 -19.13 -9.74
CA THR A 397 -4.86 -18.46 -9.77
C THR A 397 -4.73 -17.52 -8.56
N CYS A 398 -3.54 -16.97 -8.36
CA CYS A 398 -3.31 -15.87 -7.42
C CYS A 398 -2.15 -15.01 -7.91
N VAL A 399 -2.13 -13.75 -7.50
CA VAL A 399 -1.00 -12.85 -7.73
C VAL A 399 -0.73 -12.03 -6.47
N VAL A 400 0.54 -11.90 -6.10
CA VAL A 400 1.02 -11.03 -5.03
C VAL A 400 1.59 -9.77 -5.68
N CYS A 401 0.97 -8.64 -5.34
CA CYS A 401 1.23 -7.33 -5.93
C CYS A 401 1.77 -6.38 -4.87
N SER A 402 2.76 -5.56 -5.25
CA SER A 402 3.32 -4.49 -4.43
C SER A 402 2.97 -3.10 -4.98
N LYS A 403 3.05 -2.09 -4.11
CA LYS A 403 2.61 -0.71 -4.41
C LYS A 403 3.33 0.34 -3.58
#